data_AF-A0A087BHA5-F1
#
_entry.id   AF-A0A087BHA5-F1
#
_cell.length_a   1.000
_cell.length_b   1.000
_cell.length_c   1.000
_cell.angle_alpha   90.00
_cell.angle_beta   90.00
_cell.angle_gamma   90.00
#
_symmetry.space_group_name_H-M   'P 1'
#
loop_
_entity.id
_entity.type
_entity.pdbx_description
1 polymer ?
#
loop_
_entity_poly.entity_id
_entity_poly.type
_entity_poly.pdbx_seq_one_letter_code
_entity_poly.pdbx_strand_id
1 'polypeptide(L)'
;MTDHDHRLEDDRRPLTAAQRTQKTIACAILAAANATASLWGLAWTLAAAADGTLSILHITVMLACGLLAVTFGDIAERELPNL
;
A
#
# COMPACT_ATOMS: atom_id res chain seq x y z
N MET A 1 2.98 -21.65 26.29
CA MET A 1 4.07 -20.80 25.77
C MET A 1 4.70 -21.57 24.61
N THR A 2 3.95 -21.66 23.52
CA THR A 2 4.19 -22.57 22.37
C THR A 2 3.49 -22.08 21.10
N ASP A 3 2.49 -21.20 21.24
CA ASP A 3 1.74 -20.61 20.12
C ASP A 3 2.57 -19.59 19.32
N HIS A 4 3.54 -18.94 19.95
CA HIS A 4 4.33 -17.88 19.32
C HIS A 4 5.42 -18.42 18.36
N ASP A 5 5.91 -19.64 18.60
CA ASP A 5 6.95 -20.28 17.78
C ASP A 5 6.39 -20.88 16.49
N HIS A 6 5.17 -21.43 16.52
CA HIS A 6 4.51 -21.92 15.30
C HIS A 6 4.23 -20.83 14.28
N ARG A 7 3.98 -19.59 14.74
CA ARG A 7 3.75 -18.44 13.86
C ARG A 7 5.03 -17.96 13.17
N LEU A 8 6.20 -18.21 13.76
CA LEU A 8 7.51 -17.88 13.19
C LEU A 8 8.02 -18.97 12.22
N GLU A 9 7.62 -20.22 12.42
CA GLU A 9 7.93 -21.32 11.49
C GLU A 9 7.04 -21.33 10.24
N ASP A 10 5.80 -20.84 10.32
CA ASP A 10 4.93 -20.68 9.15
C ASP A 10 5.44 -19.60 8.19
N ASP A 11 6.16 -18.60 8.71
CA ASP A 11 6.82 -17.53 7.94
C ASP A 11 8.08 -18.02 7.18
N ARG A 12 8.53 -19.25 7.46
CA ARG A 12 9.72 -19.87 6.86
C ARG A 12 9.41 -20.97 5.85
N ARG A 13 8.14 -21.27 5.58
CA ARG A 13 7.78 -22.15 4.46
C ARG A 13 7.99 -21.40 3.16
N PRO A 14 8.65 -21.99 2.15
CA PRO A 14 8.70 -21.39 0.82
C PRO A 14 7.25 -21.20 0.35
N LEU A 15 6.82 -19.94 0.22
CA LEU A 15 5.47 -19.62 -0.24
C LEU A 15 5.19 -20.41 -1.52
N THR A 16 4.11 -21.18 -1.52
CA THR A 16 3.67 -21.87 -2.74
C THR A 16 3.43 -20.82 -3.83
N ALA A 17 3.69 -21.15 -5.10
CA ALA A 17 3.60 -20.20 -6.21
C ALA A 17 2.27 -19.42 -6.22
N ALA A 18 1.17 -20.09 -5.84
CA ALA A 18 -0.16 -19.48 -5.68
C ALA A 18 -0.23 -18.39 -4.58
N GLN A 19 0.42 -18.58 -3.43
CA GLN A 19 0.46 -17.57 -2.36
C GLN A 19 1.34 -16.37 -2.76
N ARG A 20 2.41 -16.58 -3.55
CA ARG A 20 3.19 -15.48 -4.13
C ARG A 20 2.34 -14.65 -5.09
N THR A 21 1.60 -15.30 -5.99
CA THR A 21 0.67 -14.61 -6.91
C THR A 21 -0.37 -13.81 -6.15
N GLN A 22 -0.98 -14.37 -5.11
CA GLN A 22 -2.00 -13.69 -4.30
C GLN A 22 -1.43 -12.48 -3.57
N LYS A 23 -0.21 -12.57 -3.01
CA LYS A 23 0.48 -11.44 -2.37
C LYS A 23 0.74 -10.31 -3.37
N THR A 24 1.22 -10.63 -4.57
CA THR A 24 1.48 -9.65 -5.63
C THR A 24 0.20 -8.95 -6.08
N ILE A 25 -0.89 -9.70 -6.30
CA ILE A 25 -2.19 -9.13 -6.66
C ILE A 25 -2.73 -8.23 -5.54
N ALA A 26 -2.65 -8.68 -4.29
CA ALA A 26 -3.08 -7.86 -3.15
C ALA A 26 -2.26 -6.56 -3.04
N CYS A 27 -0.94 -6.62 -3.24
CA CYS A 27 -0.08 -5.44 -3.28
C CYS A 27 -0.46 -4.50 -4.43
N ALA A 28 -0.69 -5.02 -5.63
CA ALA A 28 -1.09 -4.21 -6.78
C ALA A 28 -2.45 -3.50 -6.56
N ILE A 29 -3.43 -4.21 -5.98
CA ILE A 29 -4.73 -3.62 -5.63
C ILE A 29 -4.56 -2.52 -4.58
N LEU A 30 -3.75 -2.79 -3.55
CA LEU A 30 -3.52 -1.83 -2.47
C LEU A 30 -2.74 -0.60 -2.97
N ALA A 31 -1.82 -0.79 -3.92
CA ALA A 31 -1.13 0.31 -4.60
C ALA A 31 -2.13 1.18 -5.38
N ALA A 32 -3.00 0.57 -6.19
CA ALA A 32 -4.01 1.29 -6.96
C ALA A 32 -5.03 2.03 -6.08
N ALA A 33 -5.48 1.40 -4.98
CA ALA A 33 -6.38 2.02 -4.02
C ALA A 33 -5.73 3.24 -3.34
N ASN A 34 -4.48 3.13 -2.92
CA ASN A 34 -3.74 4.23 -2.31
C ASN A 34 -3.44 5.36 -3.31
N ALA A 35 -3.13 5.04 -4.58
CA ALA A 35 -2.96 6.05 -5.62
C ALA A 35 -4.26 6.82 -5.88
N THR A 36 -5.39 6.11 -5.93
CA THR A 36 -6.71 6.72 -6.09
C THR A 36 -7.06 7.62 -4.90
N ALA A 37 -6.82 7.14 -3.66
CA ALA A 37 -7.00 7.94 -2.46
C ALA A 37 -6.08 9.18 -2.43
N SER A 38 -4.85 9.05 -2.90
CA SER A 38 -3.90 10.17 -3.02
C SER A 38 -4.38 11.21 -4.03
N LEU A 39 -4.88 10.80 -5.20
CA LEU A 39 -5.45 11.71 -6.21
C LEU A 39 -6.70 12.43 -5.68
N TRP A 40 -7.56 11.69 -4.97
CA TRP A 40 -8.72 12.27 -4.30
C TRP A 40 -8.31 13.29 -3.23
N GLY A 41 -7.34 12.94 -2.39
CA GLY A 41 -6.77 13.84 -1.38
C GLY A 41 -6.13 15.09 -1.99
N LEU A 42 -5.49 14.96 -3.16
CA LEU A 42 -4.95 16.10 -3.91
C LEU A 42 -6.08 17.03 -4.40
N ALA A 43 -7.13 16.47 -5.00
CA ALA A 43 -8.28 17.25 -5.46
C ALA A 43 -8.96 17.99 -4.31
N TRP A 44 -9.13 17.33 -3.16
CA TRP A 44 -9.65 17.94 -1.95
C TRP A 44 -8.73 19.02 -1.37
N THR A 45 -7.42 18.78 -1.36
CA THR A 45 -6.44 19.78 -0.91
C THR A 45 -6.49 21.02 -1.79
N LEU A 46 -6.62 20.85 -3.10
CA LEU A 46 -6.70 21.95 -4.05
C LEU A 46 -8.01 22.75 -3.91
N ALA A 47 -9.13 22.07 -3.68
CA ALA A 47 -10.41 22.72 -3.36
C ALA A 47 -10.32 23.52 -2.04
N ALA A 48 -9.79 22.90 -0.99
CA ALA A 48 -9.58 23.56 0.30
C ALA A 48 -8.61 24.75 0.20
N ALA A 49 -7.60 24.69 -0.69
CA ALA A 49 -6.71 25.81 -0.98
C ALA A 49 -7.45 26.98 -1.62
N ALA A 50 -8.32 26.70 -2.60
CA ALA A 50 -9.13 27.70 -3.29
C ALA A 50 -10.14 28.37 -2.35
N ASP A 51 -10.68 27.62 -1.39
CA ASP A 51 -11.60 28.11 -0.35
C ASP A 51 -10.86 28.75 0.85
N GLY A 52 -9.52 28.85 0.81
CA GLY A 52 -8.72 29.43 1.89
C GLY A 52 -8.68 28.62 3.19
N THR A 53 -9.21 27.40 3.19
CA THR A 53 -9.33 26.50 4.35
C THR A 53 -8.32 25.34 4.25
N LEU A 54 -7.10 25.66 3.82
CA LEU A 54 -6.04 24.66 3.66
C LEU A 54 -5.62 24.13 5.04
N SER A 55 -5.83 22.83 5.27
CA SER A 55 -5.38 22.16 6.50
C SER A 55 -4.25 21.19 6.20
N ILE A 56 -3.23 21.22 7.06
CA ILE A 56 -2.05 20.35 7.03
C ILE A 56 -2.47 18.87 6.99
N LEU A 57 -3.57 18.52 7.65
CA LEU A 57 -4.10 17.16 7.66
C LEU A 57 -4.35 16.61 6.25
N HIS A 58 -4.92 17.42 5.34
CA HIS A 58 -5.21 16.99 3.97
C HIS A 58 -3.92 16.67 3.20
N ILE A 59 -2.90 17.50 3.38
CA ILE A 59 -1.59 17.32 2.76
C ILE A 59 -0.91 16.07 3.30
N THR A 60 -0.93 15.86 4.63
CA THR A 60 -0.31 14.69 5.27
C THR A 60 -0.98 13.39 4.82
N VAL A 61 -2.31 13.34 4.77
CA VAL A 61 -3.05 12.16 4.30
C VAL A 61 -2.77 11.88 2.83
N MET A 62 -2.77 12.91 1.98
CA MET A 62 -2.41 12.77 0.56
C MET A 62 -1.01 12.17 0.39
N LEU A 63 -0.01 12.72 1.08
CA LEU A 63 1.38 12.24 1.00
C LEU A 63 1.52 10.82 1.54
N ALA A 64 0.86 10.49 2.66
CA ALA A 64 0.89 9.15 3.23
C ALA A 64 0.30 8.11 2.26
N CYS A 65 -0.86 8.40 1.65
CA CYS A 65 -1.45 7.54 0.63
C CYS A 65 -0.55 7.40 -0.60
N GLY A 66 0.04 8.50 -1.10
CA GLY A 66 0.97 8.44 -2.22
C GLY A 66 2.20 7.58 -1.94
N LEU A 67 2.81 7.72 -0.75
CA LEU A 67 3.95 6.90 -0.33
C LEU A 67 3.60 5.42 -0.20
N LEU A 68 2.43 5.12 0.37
CA LEU A 68 1.92 3.74 0.45
C LEU A 68 1.71 3.15 -0.94
N ALA A 69 1.17 3.92 -1.88
CA ALA A 69 0.97 3.47 -3.27
C ALA A 69 2.29 3.06 -3.93
N VAL A 70 3.34 3.90 -3.80
CA VAL A 70 4.67 3.61 -4.34
C VAL A 70 5.28 2.38 -3.67
N THR A 71 5.16 2.27 -2.34
CA THR A 71 5.74 1.16 -1.58
C THR A 71 5.11 -0.18 -1.98
N PHE A 72 3.77 -0.24 -2.08
CA PHE A 72 3.08 -1.45 -2.52
C PHE A 72 3.32 -1.77 -4.01
N GLY A 73 3.50 -0.75 -4.85
CA GLY A 73 3.89 -0.90 -6.25
C GLY A 73 5.28 -1.52 -6.41
N ASP A 74 6.28 -1.02 -5.68
CA ASP A 74 7.66 -1.54 -5.69
C ASP A 74 7.70 -3.00 -5.18
N ILE A 75 6.93 -3.34 -4.15
CA ILE A 75 6.80 -4.72 -3.67
C ILE A 75 6.19 -5.61 -4.76
N ALA A 76 5.15 -5.14 -5.45
CA ALA A 76 4.51 -5.89 -6.54
C ALA A 76 5.48 -6.14 -7.71
N GLU A 77 6.23 -5.11 -8.13
CA GLU A 77 7.21 -5.23 -9.21
C GLU A 77 8.36 -6.18 -8.87
N ARG A 78 8.89 -6.13 -7.64
CA ARG A 78 9.98 -7.03 -7.21
C ARG A 78 9.59 -8.50 -7.12
N GLU A 79 8.31 -8.78 -6.88
CA GLU A 79 7.78 -10.15 -6.81
C GLU A 79 7.34 -10.68 -8.18
N LEU A 80 7.16 -9.81 -9.18
CA LEU A 80 6.79 -10.17 -10.55
C LEU A 80 7.81 -11.04 -11.31
N PRO A 81 9.15 -10.79 -11.25
CA PRO A 81 10.14 -11.62 -11.94
C PRO A 81 10.41 -12.98 -11.26
N ASN A 82 9.81 -13.23 -10.09
CA ASN A 82 9.91 -14.51 -9.36
C ASN A 82 8.63 -15.36 -9.47
N LEU A 83 7.71 -14.98 -10.35
CA LEU A 83 6.49 -15.70 -10.75
C LEU A 83 6.69 -16.37 -12.10
#